data_AF-A0A6B1GMK2-F1
#
_entry.id   AF-A0A6B1GMK2-F1
#
_cell.length_a   1.000
_cell.length_b   1.000
_cell.length_c   1.000
_cell.angle_alpha   90.00
_cell.angle_beta   90.00
_cell.angle_gamma   90.00
#
_symmetry.space_group_name_H-M   'P 1'
#
loop_
_entity.id
_entity.type
_entity.pdbx_description
1 polymer ?
#
loop_
_entity_poly.entity_id
_entity_poly.type
_entity_poly.pdbx_seq_one_letter_code
_entity_poly.pdbx_strand_id
1 'polypeptide(L)'
;MAEVESGIDDVVNGTISIINGEQRIYYYGYWILYYEPPAETWTARIRLIEGLTRRTFHHTEAGINTPGDKLDLARKCYEEASNEQEKRVNGAMLAGALFNRATDIFKIIVELEDKGVHLSLENELMQECNECLLEAMTLGKMVRHVSGVEGIDELWGEPLKAFTMPLEMFYETRYVKISNTMRDIDRIVGELRECLSNCPDFKPLWPILDEFSNYAKLNSETIKRDPRWYAIWPKFVTNSENIEALVSQLQDSVDSDSRSFIIAGCKLIEDGKNLIRHISGARVPMPETTKRFMKQCEQYKLIFKNSNGNSHDT
;
A
#
# COMPACT_ATOMS: atom_id res chain seq x y z
N MET A 1 -29.78 -11.70 -20.04
CA MET A 1 -30.54 -10.46 -19.77
C MET A 1 -30.05 -9.89 -18.44
N ALA A 2 -29.20 -8.88 -18.37
CA ALA A 2 -28.70 -7.95 -19.38
C ALA A 2 -27.16 -8.02 -19.44
N GLU A 3 -26.64 -8.00 -20.67
CA GLU A 3 -25.23 -7.78 -20.99
C GLU A 3 -24.87 -6.34 -20.59
N VAL A 4 -23.81 -6.19 -19.81
CA VAL A 4 -23.11 -4.91 -19.63
C VAL A 4 -21.73 -5.09 -20.26
N GLU A 5 -21.72 -5.31 -21.57
CA GLU A 5 -20.52 -5.26 -22.42
C GLU A 5 -20.77 -4.22 -23.52
N SER A 6 -20.59 -2.94 -23.20
CA SER A 6 -20.23 -1.89 -24.17
C SER A 6 -20.05 -0.54 -23.45
N GLY A 7 -18.81 -0.04 -23.32
CA GLY A 7 -18.58 1.37 -22.95
C GLY A 7 -17.35 1.70 -22.09
N ILE A 8 -16.28 0.90 -22.06
CA ILE A 8 -15.08 1.24 -21.26
C ILE A 8 -14.10 2.18 -22.00
N ASP A 9 -14.27 2.41 -23.30
CA ASP A 9 -13.21 3.03 -24.12
C ASP A 9 -13.14 4.58 -24.14
N ASP A 10 -13.87 5.33 -23.31
CA ASP A 10 -13.72 6.81 -23.25
C ASP A 10 -14.13 7.48 -21.92
N VAL A 11 -14.08 6.77 -20.78
CA VAL A 11 -14.36 7.42 -19.48
C VAL A 11 -13.15 8.26 -19.05
N VAL A 12 -13.36 9.57 -18.81
CA VAL A 12 -12.30 10.49 -18.39
C VAL A 12 -11.97 10.29 -16.91
N ASN A 13 -10.68 10.32 -16.55
CA ASN A 13 -10.26 10.30 -15.15
C ASN A 13 -10.93 11.42 -14.35
N GLY A 14 -11.41 11.11 -13.14
CA GLY A 14 -12.17 12.03 -12.31
C GLY A 14 -13.68 12.01 -12.58
N THR A 15 -14.17 11.24 -13.56
CA THR A 15 -15.61 11.08 -13.80
C THR A 15 -16.27 10.44 -12.58
N ILE A 16 -17.30 11.09 -12.03
CA ILE A 16 -18.12 10.55 -10.95
C ILE A 16 -19.44 10.01 -11.52
N SER A 17 -19.82 8.80 -11.12
CA SER A 17 -21.06 8.15 -11.54
C SER A 17 -21.64 7.28 -10.44
N ILE A 18 -22.91 6.86 -10.59
CA ILE A 18 -23.55 5.88 -9.72
C ILE A 18 -23.39 4.49 -10.35
N ILE A 19 -22.64 3.61 -9.68
CA ILE A 19 -22.40 2.23 -10.11
C ILE A 19 -22.92 1.30 -9.03
N ASN A 20 -23.87 0.42 -9.37
CA ASN A 20 -24.52 -0.50 -8.41
C ASN A 20 -25.11 0.22 -7.17
N GLY A 21 -25.64 1.42 -7.36
CA GLY A 21 -26.23 2.22 -6.28
C GLY A 21 -25.22 2.99 -5.41
N GLU A 22 -23.93 2.93 -5.74
CA GLU A 22 -22.87 3.64 -5.00
C GLU A 22 -22.23 4.73 -5.86
N GLN A 23 -21.92 5.87 -5.27
CA GLN A 23 -21.16 6.93 -5.93
C GLN A 23 -19.70 6.49 -6.07
N ARG A 24 -19.21 6.45 -7.31
CA ARG A 24 -17.86 6.02 -7.66
C ARG A 24 -17.19 7.02 -8.58
N ILE A 25 -15.87 7.08 -8.49
CA ILE A 25 -15.00 7.92 -9.30
C ILE A 25 -14.07 7.06 -10.16
N TYR A 26 -13.93 7.41 -11.43
CA TYR A 26 -13.15 6.64 -12.39
C TYR A 26 -11.70 7.11 -12.46
N TYR A 27 -10.75 6.17 -12.34
CA TYR A 27 -9.33 6.39 -12.64
C TYR A 27 -8.71 5.15 -13.28
N TYR A 28 -8.06 5.32 -14.44
CA TYR A 28 -7.20 4.32 -15.08
C TYR A 28 -7.82 2.91 -15.21
N GLY A 29 -9.10 2.82 -15.57
CA GLY A 29 -9.81 1.55 -15.73
C GLY A 29 -10.58 1.08 -14.50
N TYR A 30 -10.53 1.82 -13.38
CA TYR A 30 -11.14 1.42 -12.12
C TYR A 30 -12.20 2.41 -11.64
N TRP A 31 -13.37 1.88 -11.31
CA TRP A 31 -14.41 2.61 -10.57
C TRP A 31 -14.20 2.45 -9.08
N ILE A 32 -13.66 3.49 -8.46
CA ILE A 32 -13.29 3.54 -7.04
C ILE A 32 -14.43 4.19 -6.25
N LEU A 33 -14.70 3.69 -5.06
CA LEU A 33 -15.63 4.33 -4.13
C LEU A 33 -15.26 5.80 -3.87
N TYR A 34 -16.20 6.71 -4.16
CA TYR A 34 -15.99 8.13 -3.98
C TYR A 34 -16.24 8.54 -2.53
N TYR A 35 -15.28 9.26 -1.96
CA TYR A 35 -15.39 9.98 -0.70
C TYR A 35 -15.25 11.47 -0.95
N GLU A 36 -16.24 12.23 -0.52
CA GLU A 36 -16.18 13.69 -0.59
C GLU A 36 -14.95 14.21 0.18
N PRO A 37 -14.13 15.08 -0.43
CA PRO A 37 -13.04 15.74 0.28
C PRO A 37 -13.59 16.54 1.48
N PRO A 38 -12.88 16.55 2.62
CA PRO A 38 -13.31 17.35 3.76
C PRO A 38 -13.20 18.85 3.42
N ALA A 39 -13.96 19.67 4.15
CA ALA A 39 -13.90 21.13 4.00
C ALA A 39 -12.48 21.67 4.18
N GLU A 40 -12.12 22.71 3.42
CA GLU A 40 -10.82 23.37 3.44
C GLU A 40 -10.63 24.19 4.72
N THR A 41 -10.39 23.50 5.84
CA THR A 41 -10.19 24.08 7.17
C THR A 41 -8.97 23.46 7.83
N TRP A 42 -8.33 24.19 8.75
CA TRP A 42 -7.19 23.68 9.49
C TRP A 42 -7.54 22.46 10.35
N THR A 43 -8.72 22.46 10.98
CA THR A 43 -9.22 21.31 11.76
C THR A 43 -9.39 20.06 10.89
N ALA A 44 -9.85 20.19 9.65
CA ALA A 44 -9.93 19.08 8.71
C ALA A 44 -8.53 18.60 8.28
N ARG A 45 -7.63 19.55 7.97
CA ARG A 45 -6.25 19.27 7.55
C ARG A 45 -5.46 18.54 8.62
N ILE A 46 -5.53 18.96 9.89
CA ILE A 46 -4.83 18.26 10.99
C ILE A 46 -5.36 16.84 11.18
N ARG A 47 -6.69 16.64 11.16
CA ARG A 47 -7.29 15.30 11.28
C ARG A 47 -6.86 14.38 10.15
N LEU A 48 -6.74 14.92 8.94
CA LEU A 48 -6.22 14.19 7.79
C LEU A 48 -4.74 13.82 8.03
N ILE A 49 -3.89 14.79 8.33
CA ILE A 49 -2.45 14.58 8.55
C ILE A 49 -2.20 13.57 9.68
N GLU A 50 -2.90 13.66 10.82
CA GLU A 50 -2.80 12.66 11.89
C GLU A 50 -3.23 11.25 11.46
N GLY A 51 -4.24 11.16 10.59
CA GLY A 51 -4.65 9.91 9.98
C GLY A 51 -3.56 9.32 9.07
N LEU A 52 -2.95 10.17 8.24
CA LEU A 52 -1.86 9.82 7.35
C LEU A 52 -0.61 9.42 8.11
N THR A 53 -0.19 10.18 9.13
CA THR A 53 0.95 9.88 10.01
C THR A 53 0.80 8.51 10.67
N ARG A 54 -0.38 8.22 11.25
CA ARG A 54 -0.67 6.89 11.81
C ARG A 54 -0.60 5.78 10.77
N ARG A 55 -1.09 6.04 9.56
CA ARG A 55 -1.01 5.09 8.44
C ARG A 55 0.44 4.83 8.06
N THR A 56 1.25 5.88 7.92
CA THR A 56 2.68 5.76 7.60
C THR A 56 3.39 4.87 8.61
N PHE A 57 3.30 5.17 9.92
CA PHE A 57 3.96 4.36 10.94
C PHE A 57 3.44 2.93 11.05
N HIS A 58 2.16 2.68 10.71
CA HIS A 58 1.60 1.33 10.73
C HIS A 58 2.19 0.43 9.64
N HIS A 59 2.63 0.99 8.52
CA HIS A 59 3.13 0.25 7.36
C HIS A 59 4.66 0.24 7.23
N THR A 60 5.37 0.87 8.15
CA THR A 60 6.83 0.97 8.14
C THR A 60 7.47 0.09 9.21
N GLU A 61 8.79 -0.06 9.16
CA GLU A 61 9.59 -0.77 10.17
C GLU A 61 9.24 -0.33 11.60
N ALA A 62 9.19 -1.31 12.52
CA ALA A 62 8.94 -1.04 13.93
C ALA A 62 10.05 -0.20 14.56
N GLY A 63 9.71 0.62 15.56
CA GLY A 63 10.66 1.42 16.34
C GLY A 63 11.01 2.79 15.74
N ILE A 64 10.58 3.10 14.51
CA ILE A 64 10.90 4.40 13.87
C ILE A 64 9.95 5.55 14.29
N ASN A 65 8.83 5.24 14.95
CA ASN A 65 7.88 6.24 15.46
C ASN A 65 8.46 6.96 16.69
N THR A 66 9.48 7.77 16.44
CA THR A 66 10.26 8.48 17.45
C THR A 66 9.53 9.77 17.86
N PRO A 67 9.35 10.05 19.15
CA PRO A 67 8.70 11.28 19.60
C PRO A 67 9.39 12.56 19.10
N GLY A 68 8.61 13.62 18.86
CA GLY A 68 9.12 14.89 18.34
C GLY A 68 10.05 15.63 19.30
N ASP A 69 9.94 15.41 20.62
CA ASP A 69 10.84 15.97 21.64
C ASP A 69 12.24 15.31 21.63
N LYS A 70 12.41 14.20 20.89
CA LYS A 70 13.69 13.48 20.75
C LYS A 70 14.43 13.82 19.45
N LEU A 71 13.97 14.81 18.68
CA LEU A 71 14.55 15.18 17.39
C LEU A 71 16.07 15.39 17.46
N ASP A 72 16.56 16.18 18.41
CA ASP A 72 18.00 16.49 18.51
C ASP A 72 18.84 15.25 18.83
N LEU A 73 18.31 14.36 19.68
CA LEU A 73 18.96 13.10 20.00
C LEU A 73 19.00 12.17 18.78
N ALA A 74 17.88 12.04 18.06
CA ALA A 74 17.81 11.25 16.83
C ALA A 74 18.76 11.80 15.76
N ARG A 75 18.85 13.12 15.64
CA ARG A 75 19.76 13.81 14.70
C ARG A 75 21.21 13.52 15.03
N LYS A 76 21.60 13.67 16.30
CA LYS A 76 22.94 13.34 16.77
C LYS A 76 23.31 11.89 16.46
N CYS A 77 22.43 10.94 16.77
CA CYS A 77 22.67 9.52 16.47
C CYS A 77 22.81 9.26 14.95
N TYR A 78 22.04 9.94 14.11
CA TYR A 78 22.17 9.83 12.65
C TYR A 78 23.50 10.39 12.12
N GLU A 79 23.95 11.53 12.66
CA GLU A 79 25.19 12.20 12.25
C GLU A 79 26.43 11.43 12.69
N GLU A 80 26.44 10.90 13.91
CA GLU A 80 27.56 10.14 14.50
C GLU A 80 27.67 8.70 13.98
N ALA A 81 26.60 8.15 13.40
CA ALA A 81 26.61 6.79 12.86
C ALA A 81 27.62 6.65 11.71
N SER A 82 28.56 5.71 11.90
CA SER A 82 29.60 5.38 10.92
C SER A 82 29.28 4.12 10.11
N ASN A 83 28.45 3.22 10.66
CA ASN A 83 27.96 2.06 9.92
C ASN A 83 26.77 2.47 9.04
N GLU A 84 26.81 2.16 7.74
CA GLU A 84 25.78 2.56 6.78
C GLU A 84 24.39 1.99 7.10
N GLN A 85 24.31 0.74 7.57
CA GLN A 85 23.04 0.11 7.91
C GLN A 85 22.41 0.72 9.17
N GLU A 86 23.24 1.04 10.17
CA GLU A 86 22.84 1.76 11.37
C GLU A 86 22.43 3.19 11.03
N LYS A 87 23.21 3.89 10.20
CA LYS A 87 22.91 5.25 9.75
C LYS A 87 21.56 5.33 9.04
N ARG A 88 21.22 4.34 8.21
CA ARG A 88 19.89 4.21 7.61
C ARG A 88 18.78 4.10 8.67
N VAL A 89 18.95 3.25 9.68
CA VAL A 89 17.96 3.08 10.76
C VAL A 89 17.82 4.38 11.57
N ASN A 90 18.95 5.01 11.92
CA ASN A 90 18.94 6.30 12.62
C ASN A 90 18.29 7.40 11.77
N GLY A 91 18.49 7.38 10.45
CA GLY A 91 17.81 8.27 9.51
C GLY A 91 16.30 8.04 9.46
N ALA A 92 15.85 6.78 9.52
CA ALA A 92 14.44 6.43 9.63
C ALA A 92 13.82 6.90 10.96
N MET A 93 14.56 6.78 12.07
CA MET A 93 14.14 7.30 13.37
C MET A 93 14.06 8.83 13.38
N LEU A 94 15.06 9.50 12.79
CA LEU A 94 15.07 10.96 12.62
C LEU A 94 13.88 11.43 11.76
N ALA A 95 13.57 10.74 10.66
CA ALA A 95 12.38 11.00 9.85
C ALA A 95 11.11 10.95 10.71
N GLY A 96 10.98 9.93 11.56
CA GLY A 96 9.85 9.82 12.50
C GLY A 96 9.79 10.95 13.53
N ALA A 97 10.93 11.36 14.09
CA ALA A 97 11.02 12.48 15.03
C ALA A 97 10.61 13.81 14.40
N LEU A 98 11.08 14.09 13.18
CA LEU A 98 10.68 15.25 12.38
C LEU A 98 9.17 15.25 12.09
N PHE A 99 8.62 14.08 11.76
CA PHE A 99 7.19 13.95 11.46
C PHE A 99 6.29 14.20 12.67
N ASN A 100 6.69 13.66 13.83
CA ASN A 100 5.99 13.91 15.07
C ASN A 100 6.16 15.37 15.52
N ARG A 101 7.35 15.97 15.35
CA ARG A 101 7.57 17.41 15.60
C ARG A 101 6.65 18.28 14.75
N ALA A 102 6.55 18.02 13.44
CA ALA A 102 5.62 18.72 12.56
C ALA A 102 4.17 18.58 13.04
N THR A 103 3.76 17.36 13.42
CA THR A 103 2.40 17.11 13.92
C THR A 103 2.13 17.87 15.23
N ASP A 104 3.11 17.97 16.12
CA ASP A 104 3.00 18.70 17.38
C ASP A 104 2.88 20.22 17.14
N ILE A 105 3.71 20.79 16.26
CA ILE A 105 3.61 22.20 15.86
C ILE A 105 2.25 22.49 15.22
N PHE A 106 1.78 21.59 14.36
CA PHE A 106 0.55 21.79 13.63
C PHE A 106 -0.69 21.75 14.53
N LYS A 107 -0.68 20.94 15.59
CA LYS A 107 -1.72 21.00 16.64
C LYS A 107 -1.78 22.37 17.31
N ILE A 108 -0.62 22.95 17.64
CA ILE A 108 -0.55 24.29 18.26
C ILE A 108 -1.12 25.35 17.31
N ILE A 109 -0.80 25.28 16.02
CA ILE A 109 -1.36 26.17 14.99
C ILE A 109 -2.89 26.11 14.96
N VAL A 110 -3.47 24.91 14.96
CA VAL A 110 -4.94 24.75 14.99
C VAL A 110 -5.54 25.29 16.29
N GLU A 111 -4.90 25.05 17.44
CA GLU A 111 -5.37 25.60 18.72
C GLU A 111 -5.35 27.13 18.78
N LEU A 112 -4.41 27.78 18.09
CA LEU A 112 -4.35 29.23 17.96
C LEU A 112 -5.45 29.75 17.04
N GLU A 113 -5.65 29.11 15.88
CA GLU A 113 -6.74 29.38 14.95
C GLU A 113 -8.12 29.26 15.61
N ASP A 114 -8.36 28.19 16.38
CA ASP A 114 -9.61 27.96 17.13
C ASP A 114 -9.88 29.05 18.18
N LYS A 115 -8.83 29.76 18.64
CA LYS A 115 -8.93 30.91 19.54
C LYS A 115 -9.06 32.26 18.81
N GLY A 116 -9.15 32.24 17.48
CA GLY A 116 -9.28 33.44 16.63
C GLY A 116 -7.95 34.08 16.25
N VAL A 117 -6.81 33.39 16.44
CA VAL A 117 -5.51 33.85 15.96
C VAL A 117 -5.29 33.31 14.55
N HIS A 118 -5.44 34.18 13.56
CA HIS A 118 -5.22 33.81 12.16
C HIS A 118 -3.71 33.78 11.85
N LEU A 119 -3.23 32.63 11.38
CA LEU A 119 -1.83 32.42 11.03
C LEU A 119 -1.70 32.32 9.52
N SER A 120 -0.78 33.10 8.93
CA SER A 120 -0.45 32.97 7.51
C SER A 120 0.54 31.83 7.30
N LEU A 121 0.69 31.36 6.05
CA LEU A 121 1.67 30.32 5.70
C LEU A 121 3.12 30.76 5.94
N GLU A 122 3.35 32.07 5.97
CA GLU A 122 4.65 32.70 6.24
C GLU A 122 4.95 32.82 7.74
N ASN A 123 4.04 32.39 8.60
CA ASN A 123 4.29 32.35 10.04
C ASN A 123 5.45 31.39 10.37
N GLU A 124 6.29 31.75 11.33
CA GLU A 124 7.45 30.95 11.75
C GLU A 124 7.08 29.50 12.13
N LEU A 125 5.93 29.30 12.80
CA LEU A 125 5.46 27.94 13.14
C LEU A 125 5.06 27.15 11.88
N MET A 126 4.46 27.81 10.89
CA MET A 126 4.10 27.19 9.62
C MET A 126 5.34 26.81 8.81
N GLN A 127 6.35 27.68 8.80
CA GLN A 127 7.64 27.42 8.16
C GLN A 127 8.37 26.25 8.83
N GLU A 128 8.50 26.25 10.15
CA GLU A 128 9.13 25.14 10.90
C GLU A 128 8.38 23.81 10.67
N CYS A 129 7.04 23.83 10.68
CA CYS A 129 6.24 22.65 10.37
C CYS A 129 6.53 22.13 8.94
N ASN A 130 6.59 23.03 7.97
CA ASN A 130 6.90 22.68 6.58
C ASN A 130 8.33 22.12 6.43
N GLU A 131 9.32 22.72 7.08
CA GLU A 131 10.71 22.26 7.07
C GLU A 131 10.83 20.85 7.68
N CYS A 132 10.18 20.60 8.81
CA CYS A 132 10.10 19.28 9.42
C CYS A 132 9.49 18.25 8.45
N LEU A 133 8.38 18.57 7.77
CA LEU A 133 7.74 17.67 6.81
C LEU A 133 8.61 17.41 5.56
N LEU A 134 9.31 18.43 5.07
CA LEU A 134 10.23 18.32 3.93
C LEU A 134 11.44 17.43 4.23
N GLU A 135 12.05 17.62 5.40
CA GLU A 135 13.17 16.80 5.83
C GLU A 135 12.72 15.37 6.14
N ALA A 136 11.58 15.19 6.82
CA ALA A 136 10.98 13.88 7.05
C ALA A 136 10.70 13.13 5.75
N MET A 137 10.18 13.81 4.71
CA MET A 137 9.97 13.21 3.39
C MET A 137 11.30 12.79 2.75
N THR A 138 12.36 13.58 2.92
CA THR A 138 13.68 13.28 2.35
C THR A 138 14.32 12.07 3.02
N LEU A 139 14.34 12.04 4.35
CA LEU A 139 14.85 10.93 5.14
C LEU A 139 13.94 9.69 5.11
N GLY A 140 12.65 9.88 4.82
CA GLY A 140 11.67 8.82 4.64
C GLY A 140 12.06 7.78 3.58
N LYS A 141 12.92 8.16 2.63
CA LYS A 141 13.52 7.23 1.65
C LYS A 141 14.39 6.14 2.27
N MET A 142 14.88 6.36 3.50
CA MET A 142 15.65 5.38 4.27
C MET A 142 14.75 4.36 5.00
N VAL A 143 13.45 4.64 5.09
CA VAL A 143 12.47 3.84 5.81
C VAL A 143 11.98 2.72 4.91
N ARG A 144 11.95 1.49 5.44
CA ARG A 144 11.35 0.36 4.73
C ARG A 144 9.92 0.13 5.18
N HIS A 145 9.15 -0.46 4.28
CA HIS A 145 7.88 -1.10 4.61
C HIS A 145 8.10 -2.18 5.69
N VAL A 146 7.08 -2.54 6.46
CA VAL A 146 7.15 -3.56 7.53
C VAL A 146 7.65 -4.93 7.05
N SER A 147 7.55 -5.22 5.75
CA SER A 147 8.17 -6.40 5.13
C SER A 147 9.70 -6.39 5.11
N GLY A 148 10.33 -5.22 5.35
CA GLY A 148 11.78 -5.03 5.38
C GLY A 148 12.47 -4.99 4.01
N VAL A 149 11.70 -5.00 2.92
CA VAL A 149 12.23 -5.14 1.55
C VAL A 149 12.36 -3.81 0.82
N GLU A 150 11.24 -3.14 0.56
CA GLU A 150 11.17 -1.92 -0.26
C GLU A 150 10.84 -0.73 0.63
N GLY A 151 11.31 0.46 0.23
CA GLY A 151 10.83 1.71 0.77
C GLY A 151 9.36 1.95 0.44
N ILE A 152 8.74 2.91 1.13
CA ILE A 152 7.36 3.30 0.83
C ILE A 152 7.23 4.82 0.82
N ASP A 153 8.11 5.45 0.06
CA ASP A 153 8.32 6.91 -0.04
C ASP A 153 7.01 7.69 -0.22
N GLU A 154 6.04 7.13 -0.95
CA GLU A 154 4.74 7.75 -1.17
C GLU A 154 3.98 8.03 0.14
N LEU A 155 4.10 7.17 1.16
CA LEU A 155 3.48 7.41 2.48
C LEU A 155 4.14 8.56 3.24
N TRP A 156 5.43 8.82 2.98
CA TRP A 156 6.18 9.89 3.64
C TRP A 156 5.90 11.26 3.02
N GLY A 157 5.61 11.30 1.71
CA GLY A 157 5.24 12.54 1.03
C GLY A 157 3.78 12.97 1.25
N GLU A 158 2.89 12.06 1.64
CA GLU A 158 1.45 12.35 1.74
C GLU A 158 1.08 13.43 2.76
N PRO A 159 1.61 13.43 3.99
CA PRO A 159 1.37 14.52 4.93
C PRO A 159 1.87 15.87 4.47
N LEU A 160 3.03 15.95 3.81
CA LEU A 160 3.52 17.18 3.21
C LEU A 160 2.58 17.66 2.09
N LYS A 161 2.11 16.74 1.23
CA LYS A 161 1.12 17.06 0.19
C LYS A 161 -0.16 17.61 0.82
N ALA A 162 -0.72 16.88 1.79
CA ALA A 162 -1.91 17.31 2.52
C ALA A 162 -1.71 18.62 3.30
N PHE A 163 -0.48 18.98 3.65
CA PHE A 163 -0.14 20.25 4.29
C PHE A 163 -0.13 21.42 3.29
N THR A 164 0.45 21.21 2.11
CA THR A 164 0.80 22.28 1.15
C THR A 164 -0.22 22.50 0.04
N MET A 165 -1.11 21.55 -0.23
CA MET A 165 -2.09 21.66 -1.34
C MET A 165 -3.55 21.68 -0.84
N PRO A 166 -4.48 22.19 -1.65
CA PRO A 166 -5.92 22.04 -1.41
C PRO A 166 -6.33 20.58 -1.17
N LEU A 167 -7.24 20.34 -0.22
CA LEU A 167 -7.64 18.99 0.17
C LEU A 167 -8.33 18.23 -0.97
N GLU A 168 -9.04 18.93 -1.84
CA GLU A 168 -9.62 18.36 -3.07
C GLU A 168 -8.54 17.76 -3.97
N MET A 169 -7.50 18.53 -4.32
CA MET A 169 -6.37 18.05 -5.12
C MET A 169 -5.64 16.89 -4.43
N PHE A 170 -5.47 16.93 -3.10
CA PHE A 170 -4.89 15.81 -2.36
C PHE A 170 -5.71 14.52 -2.55
N TYR A 171 -7.05 14.61 -2.45
CA TYR A 171 -7.95 13.47 -2.64
C TYR A 171 -7.88 12.90 -4.06
N GLU A 172 -7.71 13.73 -5.09
CA GLU A 172 -7.46 13.24 -6.45
C GLU A 172 -6.21 12.35 -6.52
N THR A 173 -5.10 12.77 -5.88
CA THR A 173 -3.88 11.95 -5.85
C THR A 173 -4.11 10.60 -5.15
N ARG A 174 -5.02 10.55 -4.18
CA ARG A 174 -5.37 9.31 -3.48
C ARG A 174 -6.10 8.33 -4.42
N TYR A 175 -7.02 8.79 -5.25
CA TYR A 175 -7.72 7.93 -6.21
C TYR A 175 -6.79 7.36 -7.28
N VAL A 176 -5.81 8.16 -7.75
CA VAL A 176 -4.74 7.69 -8.64
C VAL A 176 -3.94 6.54 -7.99
N LYS A 177 -3.62 6.65 -6.69
CA LYS A 177 -2.88 5.59 -5.99
C LYS A 177 -3.72 4.34 -5.80
N ILE A 178 -4.99 4.49 -5.41
CA ILE A 178 -5.90 3.36 -5.24
C ILE A 178 -6.09 2.60 -6.56
N SER A 179 -6.32 3.29 -7.68
CA SER A 179 -6.41 2.64 -9.00
C SER A 179 -5.12 1.90 -9.38
N ASN A 180 -3.96 2.53 -9.17
CA ASN A 180 -2.67 1.86 -9.39
C ASN A 180 -2.49 0.62 -8.50
N THR A 181 -2.92 0.67 -7.23
CA THR A 181 -2.92 -0.48 -6.34
C THR A 181 -3.87 -1.58 -6.83
N MET A 182 -5.09 -1.24 -7.29
CA MET A 182 -6.03 -2.22 -7.84
C MET A 182 -5.48 -2.90 -9.09
N ARG A 183 -4.85 -2.14 -9.99
CA ARG A 183 -4.13 -2.66 -11.15
C ARG A 183 -3.05 -3.66 -10.76
N ASP A 184 -2.24 -3.32 -9.77
CA ASP A 184 -1.14 -4.19 -9.36
C ASP A 184 -1.69 -5.47 -8.68
N ILE A 185 -2.80 -5.40 -7.94
CA ILE A 185 -3.52 -6.57 -7.42
C ILE A 185 -3.95 -7.49 -8.57
N ASP A 186 -4.63 -6.95 -9.58
CA ASP A 186 -5.11 -7.73 -10.73
C ASP A 186 -3.94 -8.35 -11.51
N ARG A 187 -2.85 -7.59 -11.68
CA ARG A 187 -1.64 -8.06 -12.35
C ARG A 187 -0.97 -9.21 -11.60
N ILE A 188 -0.86 -9.12 -10.27
CA ILE A 188 -0.27 -10.18 -9.44
C ILE A 188 -1.09 -11.47 -9.56
N VAL A 189 -2.42 -11.39 -9.48
CA VAL A 189 -3.29 -12.56 -9.60
C VAL A 189 -3.28 -13.14 -11.02
N GLY A 190 -3.28 -12.28 -12.04
CA GLY A 190 -3.16 -12.70 -13.44
C GLY A 190 -1.88 -13.48 -13.69
N GLU A 191 -0.74 -12.99 -13.19
CA GLU A 191 0.55 -13.66 -13.36
C GLU A 191 0.65 -14.96 -12.56
N LEU A 192 0.11 -15.02 -11.34
CA LEU A 192 -0.02 -16.27 -10.59
C LEU A 192 -0.82 -17.31 -11.37
N ARG A 193 -1.96 -16.92 -11.92
CA ARG A 193 -2.82 -17.80 -12.71
C ARG A 193 -2.09 -18.30 -13.96
N GLU A 194 -1.42 -17.42 -14.69
CA GLU A 194 -0.69 -17.78 -15.91
C GLU A 194 0.50 -18.70 -15.62
N CYS A 195 1.32 -18.41 -14.60
CA CYS A 195 2.52 -19.20 -14.34
C CYS A 195 2.23 -20.59 -13.78
N LEU A 196 1.12 -20.74 -13.05
CA LEU A 196 0.75 -21.98 -12.36
C LEU A 196 -0.30 -22.80 -13.13
N SER A 197 -0.91 -22.27 -14.21
CA SER A 197 -2.02 -22.92 -14.93
C SER A 197 -1.71 -24.32 -15.46
N ASN A 198 -0.43 -24.60 -15.73
CA ASN A 198 0.01 -25.88 -16.28
C ASN A 198 0.16 -26.99 -15.23
N CYS A 199 -0.01 -26.68 -13.95
CA CYS A 199 0.00 -27.64 -12.86
C CYS A 199 -1.44 -27.78 -12.30
N PRO A 200 -2.11 -28.94 -12.53
CA PRO A 200 -3.49 -29.16 -12.12
C PRO A 200 -3.73 -29.03 -10.62
N ASP A 201 -2.72 -29.29 -9.79
CA ASP A 201 -2.80 -29.25 -8.33
C ASP A 201 -3.19 -27.86 -7.80
N PHE A 202 -2.85 -26.79 -8.54
CA PHE A 202 -3.23 -25.42 -8.17
C PHE A 202 -4.64 -25.03 -8.61
N LYS A 203 -5.37 -25.87 -9.36
CA LYS A 203 -6.73 -25.52 -9.83
C LYS A 203 -7.72 -25.12 -8.72
N PRO A 204 -7.71 -25.74 -7.52
CA PRO A 204 -8.56 -25.33 -6.41
C PRO A 204 -8.28 -23.90 -5.89
N LEU A 205 -7.12 -23.31 -6.21
CA LEU A 205 -6.73 -21.98 -5.76
C LEU A 205 -7.49 -20.85 -6.47
N TRP A 206 -7.92 -21.06 -7.73
CA TRP A 206 -8.44 -19.97 -8.57
C TRP A 206 -9.66 -19.25 -7.99
N PRO A 207 -10.70 -19.93 -7.50
CA PRO A 207 -11.83 -19.26 -6.89
C PRO A 207 -11.44 -18.46 -5.64
N ILE A 208 -10.50 -18.98 -4.85
CA ILE A 208 -10.02 -18.33 -3.62
C ILE A 208 -9.21 -17.07 -3.95
N LEU A 209 -8.35 -17.13 -4.98
CA LEU A 209 -7.61 -15.96 -5.45
C LEU A 209 -8.51 -14.89 -6.04
N ASP A 210 -9.55 -15.28 -6.79
CA ASP A 210 -10.51 -14.32 -7.35
C ASP A 210 -11.25 -13.59 -6.22
N GLU A 211 -11.75 -14.32 -5.22
CA GLU A 211 -12.40 -13.72 -4.05
C GLU A 211 -11.44 -12.84 -3.24
N PHE A 212 -10.21 -13.32 -2.98
CA PHE A 212 -9.19 -12.56 -2.29
C PHE A 212 -8.83 -11.25 -3.01
N SER A 213 -8.65 -11.28 -4.33
CA SER A 213 -8.33 -10.09 -5.13
C SER A 213 -9.45 -9.04 -5.08
N ASN A 214 -10.71 -9.48 -5.12
CA ASN A 214 -11.87 -8.59 -5.04
C ASN A 214 -11.92 -7.91 -3.67
N TYR A 215 -11.77 -8.66 -2.58
CA TYR A 215 -11.73 -8.06 -1.24
C TYR A 215 -10.48 -7.21 -0.99
N ALA A 216 -9.35 -7.52 -1.64
CA ALA A 216 -8.15 -6.69 -1.58
C ALA A 216 -8.36 -5.33 -2.27
N LYS A 217 -9.10 -5.28 -3.38
CA LYS A 217 -9.48 -4.01 -4.05
C LYS A 217 -10.50 -3.23 -3.22
N LEU A 218 -11.50 -3.90 -2.65
CA LEU A 218 -12.45 -3.26 -1.72
C LEU A 218 -11.74 -2.70 -0.47
N ASN A 219 -10.75 -3.42 0.06
CA ASN A 219 -9.95 -2.98 1.20
C ASN A 219 -9.09 -1.75 0.89
N SER A 220 -8.58 -1.61 -0.35
CA SER A 220 -7.74 -0.47 -0.73
C SER A 220 -8.54 0.84 -0.85
N GLU A 221 -9.79 0.77 -1.29
CA GLU A 221 -10.65 1.96 -1.41
C GLU A 221 -11.37 2.33 -0.12
N THR A 222 -11.84 1.35 0.67
CA THR A 222 -12.74 1.58 1.80
C THR A 222 -12.03 2.23 2.99
N ILE A 223 -12.50 3.36 3.51
CA ILE A 223 -11.93 3.96 4.75
C ILE A 223 -12.42 3.23 6.01
N LYS A 224 -11.60 3.18 7.06
CA LYS A 224 -11.91 2.44 8.30
C LYS A 224 -13.18 2.93 9.03
N ARG A 225 -13.62 4.17 8.79
CA ARG A 225 -14.86 4.73 9.37
C ARG A 225 -16.12 4.34 8.58
N ASP A 226 -15.95 3.78 7.40
CA ASP A 226 -17.05 3.32 6.55
C ASP A 226 -17.67 2.05 7.15
N PRO A 227 -18.99 1.97 7.37
CA PRO A 227 -19.63 0.77 7.93
C PRO A 227 -19.37 -0.50 7.12
N ARG A 228 -19.15 -0.41 5.80
CA ARG A 228 -18.82 -1.55 4.94
C ARG A 228 -17.51 -2.23 5.35
N TRP A 229 -16.62 -1.50 6.03
CA TRP A 229 -15.37 -2.04 6.58
C TRP A 229 -15.59 -3.32 7.39
N TYR A 230 -16.66 -3.38 8.20
CA TYR A 230 -16.94 -4.54 9.05
C TYR A 230 -17.35 -5.79 8.28
N ALA A 231 -17.80 -5.65 7.03
CA ALA A 231 -18.07 -6.78 6.14
C ALA A 231 -16.85 -7.12 5.26
N ILE A 232 -16.10 -6.10 4.81
CA ILE A 232 -14.96 -6.25 3.89
C ILE A 232 -13.74 -6.84 4.60
N TRP A 233 -13.36 -6.27 5.75
CA TRP A 233 -12.12 -6.65 6.43
C TRP A 233 -12.06 -8.12 6.85
N PRO A 234 -13.09 -8.71 7.49
CA PRO A 234 -13.07 -10.13 7.83
C PRO A 234 -12.90 -11.01 6.59
N LYS A 235 -13.61 -10.69 5.50
CA LYS A 235 -13.52 -11.45 4.25
C LYS A 235 -12.15 -11.36 3.59
N PHE A 236 -11.53 -10.19 3.61
CA PHE A 236 -10.17 -10.01 3.14
C PHE A 236 -9.17 -10.89 3.94
N VAL A 237 -9.27 -10.88 5.26
CA VAL A 237 -8.40 -11.68 6.14
C VAL A 237 -8.63 -13.18 5.95
N THR A 238 -9.88 -13.65 6.02
CA THR A 238 -10.18 -15.08 5.92
C THR A 238 -9.84 -15.65 4.55
N ASN A 239 -9.99 -14.88 3.47
CA ASN A 239 -9.56 -15.34 2.15
C ASN A 239 -8.03 -15.50 2.06
N SER A 240 -7.26 -14.63 2.73
CA SER A 240 -5.81 -14.81 2.86
C SER A 240 -5.45 -16.08 3.64
N GLU A 241 -6.17 -16.37 4.72
CA GLU A 241 -5.97 -17.58 5.54
C GLU A 241 -6.35 -18.86 4.77
N ASN A 242 -7.41 -18.81 3.95
CA ASN A 242 -7.80 -19.92 3.07
C ASN A 242 -6.71 -20.24 2.04
N ILE A 243 -6.03 -19.23 1.49
CA ILE A 243 -4.87 -19.42 0.61
C ILE A 243 -3.74 -20.14 1.38
N GLU A 244 -3.44 -19.72 2.60
CA GLU A 244 -2.42 -20.36 3.45
C GLU A 244 -2.76 -21.83 3.74
N ALA A 245 -4.01 -22.10 4.13
CA ALA A 245 -4.46 -23.46 4.41
C ALA A 245 -4.34 -24.38 3.17
N LEU A 246 -4.72 -23.89 1.98
CA LEU A 246 -4.56 -24.65 0.75
C LEU A 246 -3.09 -24.89 0.40
N VAL A 247 -2.23 -23.86 0.56
CA VAL A 247 -0.79 -23.99 0.32
C VAL A 247 -0.18 -25.06 1.23
N SER A 248 -0.53 -25.09 2.52
CA SER A 248 -0.06 -26.12 3.46
C SER A 248 -0.54 -27.52 3.05
N GLN A 249 -1.82 -27.68 2.69
CA GLN A 249 -2.35 -28.96 2.22
C GLN A 249 -1.62 -29.47 0.97
N LEU A 250 -1.35 -28.58 0.02
CA LEU A 250 -0.60 -28.92 -1.19
C LEU A 250 0.80 -29.43 -0.84
N GLN A 251 1.53 -28.73 0.04
CA GLN A 251 2.88 -29.12 0.46
C GLN A 251 2.94 -30.47 1.17
N ASP A 252 1.92 -30.82 1.96
CA ASP A 252 1.84 -32.09 2.68
C ASP A 252 1.51 -33.28 1.76
N SER A 253 0.81 -33.01 0.66
CA SER A 253 0.30 -34.05 -0.26
C SER A 253 1.31 -34.53 -1.32
N VAL A 254 2.52 -33.95 -1.39
CA VAL A 254 3.42 -34.15 -2.53
C VAL A 254 4.34 -35.38 -2.41
N ASP A 255 4.17 -36.32 -3.33
CA ASP A 255 5.11 -37.42 -3.63
C ASP A 255 6.35 -36.96 -4.43
N SER A 256 7.41 -37.79 -4.47
CA SER A 256 8.80 -37.38 -4.76
C SER A 256 9.03 -36.63 -6.07
N ASP A 257 8.32 -36.97 -7.14
CA ASP A 257 8.74 -36.58 -8.50
C ASP A 257 8.31 -35.16 -8.89
N SER A 258 7.31 -34.58 -8.21
CA SER A 258 6.85 -33.19 -8.43
C SER A 258 7.07 -32.26 -7.24
N ARG A 259 7.75 -32.73 -6.19
CA ARG A 259 7.91 -32.02 -4.91
C ARG A 259 8.53 -30.63 -5.04
N SER A 260 9.59 -30.50 -5.84
CA SER A 260 10.27 -29.21 -6.03
C SER A 260 9.39 -28.16 -6.71
N PHE A 261 8.57 -28.57 -7.69
CA PHE A 261 7.67 -27.70 -8.44
C PHE A 261 6.51 -27.19 -7.60
N ILE A 262 5.90 -28.07 -6.81
CA ILE A 262 4.82 -27.68 -5.91
C ILE A 262 5.35 -26.73 -4.83
N ILE A 263 6.50 -27.03 -4.22
CA ILE A 263 7.10 -26.14 -3.21
C ILE A 263 7.39 -24.75 -3.80
N ALA A 264 7.98 -24.68 -4.99
CA ALA A 264 8.26 -23.40 -5.64
C ALA A 264 6.98 -22.63 -6.01
N GLY A 265 5.93 -23.32 -6.48
CA GLY A 265 4.64 -22.71 -6.79
C GLY A 265 3.94 -22.19 -5.53
N CYS A 266 3.91 -22.98 -4.45
CA CYS A 266 3.43 -22.57 -3.14
C CYS A 266 4.15 -21.32 -2.63
N LYS A 267 5.47 -21.23 -2.82
CA LYS A 267 6.24 -20.05 -2.45
C LYS A 267 5.81 -18.81 -3.23
N LEU A 268 5.58 -18.92 -4.54
CA LEU A 268 5.05 -17.81 -5.34
C LEU A 268 3.67 -17.36 -4.86
N ILE A 269 2.79 -18.31 -4.51
CA ILE A 269 1.44 -18.01 -4.01
C ILE A 269 1.54 -17.21 -2.70
N GLU A 270 2.39 -17.63 -1.76
CA GLU A 270 2.61 -16.90 -0.51
C GLU A 270 3.16 -15.50 -0.75
N ASP A 271 4.17 -15.37 -1.62
CA ASP A 271 4.82 -14.09 -1.91
C ASP A 271 3.83 -13.12 -2.60
N GLY A 272 3.03 -13.60 -3.56
CA GLY A 272 2.00 -12.82 -4.23
C GLY A 272 0.87 -12.38 -3.29
N LYS A 273 0.39 -13.31 -2.44
CA LYS A 273 -0.60 -13.01 -1.39
C LYS A 273 -0.08 -11.95 -0.42
N ASN A 274 1.15 -12.08 0.06
CA ASN A 274 1.76 -11.11 0.97
C ASN A 274 1.93 -9.73 0.30
N LEU A 275 2.37 -9.70 -0.96
CA LEU A 275 2.48 -8.47 -1.72
C LEU A 275 1.13 -7.77 -1.88
N ILE A 276 0.07 -8.51 -2.23
CA ILE A 276 -1.31 -7.98 -2.29
C ILE A 276 -1.72 -7.41 -0.94
N ARG A 277 -1.43 -8.09 0.18
CA ARG A 277 -1.71 -7.57 1.53
C ARG A 277 -0.99 -6.26 1.81
N HIS A 278 0.27 -6.15 1.41
CA HIS A 278 1.07 -4.95 1.64
C HIS A 278 0.53 -3.75 0.86
N ILE A 279 0.34 -3.89 -0.46
CA ILE A 279 -0.13 -2.78 -1.30
C ILE A 279 -1.58 -2.40 -0.99
N SER A 280 -2.45 -3.38 -0.68
CA SER A 280 -3.85 -3.13 -0.32
C SER A 280 -3.95 -2.43 1.05
N GLY A 281 -3.17 -2.87 2.04
CA GLY A 281 -3.14 -2.26 3.36
C GLY A 281 -2.61 -0.83 3.34
N ALA A 282 -1.46 -0.63 2.69
CA ALA A 282 -0.82 0.69 2.59
C ALA A 282 -1.54 1.64 1.61
N ARG A 283 -2.34 1.08 0.69
CA ARG A 283 -3.10 1.79 -0.36
C ARG A 283 -2.21 2.51 -1.35
N VAL A 284 -1.01 1.98 -1.55
CA VAL A 284 -0.01 2.48 -2.50
C VAL A 284 0.68 1.29 -3.15
N PRO A 285 1.07 1.41 -4.43
CA PRO A 285 1.91 0.42 -5.10
C PRO A 285 3.26 0.19 -4.42
N MET A 286 3.84 -0.98 -4.66
CA MET A 286 5.22 -1.35 -4.31
C MET A 286 5.94 -1.80 -5.59
N PRO A 287 6.36 -0.85 -6.45
CA PRO A 287 6.77 -1.14 -7.83
C PRO A 287 7.99 -2.06 -7.91
N GLU A 288 9.00 -1.90 -7.05
CA GLU A 288 10.21 -2.74 -7.12
C GLU A 288 9.92 -4.17 -6.64
N THR A 289 9.14 -4.32 -5.57
CA THR A 289 8.70 -5.64 -5.10
C THR A 289 7.81 -6.33 -6.13
N THR A 290 6.90 -5.57 -6.76
CA THR A 290 6.03 -6.09 -7.82
C THR A 290 6.85 -6.54 -9.02
N LYS A 291 7.80 -5.73 -9.49
CA LYS A 291 8.70 -6.09 -10.59
C LYS A 291 9.52 -7.34 -10.30
N ARG A 292 10.04 -7.47 -9.07
CA ARG A 292 10.76 -8.68 -8.65
C ARG A 292 9.85 -9.90 -8.62
N PHE A 293 8.63 -9.75 -8.12
CA PHE A 293 7.63 -10.82 -8.10
C PHE A 293 7.31 -11.33 -9.51
N MET A 294 7.12 -10.44 -10.49
CA MET A 294 6.90 -10.83 -11.89
C MET A 294 8.07 -11.65 -12.44
N LYS A 295 9.31 -11.25 -12.15
CA LYS A 295 10.51 -12.02 -12.55
C LYS A 295 10.55 -13.41 -11.92
N GLN A 296 10.11 -13.57 -10.67
CA GLN A 296 10.03 -14.88 -10.02
C GLN A 296 8.99 -15.78 -10.72
N CYS A 297 7.85 -15.22 -11.12
CA CYS A 297 6.84 -15.94 -11.90
C CYS A 297 7.38 -16.37 -13.28
N GLU A 298 8.11 -15.49 -13.98
CA GLU A 298 8.79 -15.82 -15.25
C GLU A 298 9.81 -16.95 -15.08
N GLN A 299 10.64 -16.91 -14.03
CA GLN A 299 11.60 -17.96 -13.73
C GLN A 299 10.93 -19.31 -13.49
N TYR A 300 9.82 -19.32 -12.74
CA TYR A 300 9.03 -20.53 -12.52
C TYR A 300 8.49 -21.12 -13.84
N LYS A 301 7.93 -20.28 -14.71
CA LYS A 301 7.45 -20.68 -16.06
C LYS A 301 8.55 -21.38 -16.87
N LEU A 302 9.78 -20.85 -16.83
CA LEU A 302 10.92 -21.41 -17.57
C LEU A 302 11.37 -22.76 -17.02
N ILE A 303 11.49 -22.90 -15.69
CA ILE A 303 11.91 -24.15 -15.05
C ILE A 303 10.89 -25.25 -15.33
N PHE A 304 9.60 -24.94 -15.22
CA PHE A 304 8.52 -25.91 -15.47
C PHE A 304 8.52 -26.41 -16.93
N LYS A 305 8.70 -25.51 -17.91
CA LYS A 305 8.81 -25.90 -19.33
C LYS A 305 9.99 -26.84 -19.58
N ASN A 306 11.15 -26.56 -19.01
CA ASN A 306 12.36 -27.36 -19.23
C ASN A 306 12.25 -28.76 -18.62
N SER A 307 11.57 -28.92 -17.49
CA SER A 307 11.38 -30.24 -16.87
C SER A 307 10.35 -31.11 -17.58
N ASN A 308 9.34 -30.54 -18.24
CA ASN A 308 8.39 -31.28 -19.07
C ASN A 308 8.87 -31.51 -20.52
N GLY A 309 9.92 -30.80 -20.96
CA GLY A 309 10.55 -31.03 -22.27
C GLY A 309 11.49 -32.24 -22.30
N ASN A 310 12.03 -32.65 -21.15
CA ASN A 310 12.97 -33.77 -21.03
C ASN A 310 12.30 -35.14 -20.86
N SER A 311 10.97 -35.21 -20.80
CA SER A 311 10.20 -36.46 -20.65
C SER A 311 9.69 -37.04 -21.98
N HIS A 312 10.11 -36.48 -23.12
CA HIS A 312 9.72 -36.95 -24.46
C HIS A 312 10.87 -37.54 -25.31
N ASP A 313 12.09 -37.65 -24.76
CA ASP A 313 13.27 -38.22 -25.44
C ASP A 313 13.84 -39.48 -24.74
N THR A 314 12.98 -40.39 -24.30
CA THR A 314 13.35 -41.79 -23.94
C THR A 314 12.33 -42.78 -24.45
#